data_AF-A0A2G2LAV1-F1
#
_entry.id   AF-A0A2G2LAV1-F1
#
_cell.length_a   1.000
_cell.length_b   1.000
_cell.length_c   1.000
_cell.angle_alpha   90.00
_cell.angle_beta   90.00
_cell.angle_gamma   90.00
#
_symmetry.space_group_name_H-M   'P 1'
#
loop_
_entity.id
_entity.type
_entity.pdbx_description
1 polymer ?
#
loop_
_entity_poly.entity_id
_entity_poly.type
_entity_poly.pdbx_seq_one_letter_code
_entity_poly.pdbx_strand_id
1 'polypeptide(L)'
;MSENTEDLATRNSTLETRLSELETRNSNLETNLSLLATRNSQLATESISSDDSDEIDLAELWRAIWSGKWLIIAITFMFSVGSVFYALSLPDEYKSTVLLAPASSSSSSSLSKLAGQFGGLASLAGINLGGGGAEDKTVVAMEIMKTWGFLETFIIDNNIQVEVFAAEGWNRSSNTLVIDPEIYDVENKKWVREFNASRGQKLEPSSWELFEKFKGRVSVSQDKTTGLISLSVEYFSPEIAKQWADQLVKAINAHIQKQDREEAIKSIAYLNEKIQETNIADMQSVFYQLIEEQTKTLMLAEVSEEYVFKTLSPAKVAEEKAKPKRALIVILGLMLGGMLAVIIVLIRHFRKLAPVK
;
A
#
# COMPACT_ATOMS: atom_id res chain seq x y z
N MET A 1 -37.17 -76.10 -75.89
CA MET A 1 -36.18 -75.00 -76.04
C MET A 1 -36.92 -73.66 -76.01
N SER A 2 -37.54 -73.29 -74.89
CA SER A 2 -38.20 -71.98 -74.76
C SER A 2 -38.15 -71.39 -73.34
N GLU A 3 -37.42 -72.01 -72.41
CA GLU A 3 -37.30 -71.52 -71.02
C GLU A 3 -36.34 -70.32 -70.88
N ASN A 4 -35.44 -70.08 -71.86
CA ASN A 4 -34.47 -68.99 -71.77
C ASN A 4 -34.98 -67.63 -72.26
N THR A 5 -36.11 -67.57 -72.98
CA THR A 5 -36.62 -66.31 -73.55
C THR A 5 -37.53 -65.54 -72.61
N GLU A 6 -38.25 -66.22 -71.71
CA GLU A 6 -39.05 -65.53 -70.67
C GLU A 6 -38.16 -64.92 -69.58
N ASP A 7 -37.07 -65.59 -69.18
CA ASP A 7 -36.14 -65.07 -68.15
C ASP A 7 -35.36 -63.83 -68.61
N LEU A 8 -35.07 -63.70 -69.91
CA LEU A 8 -34.40 -62.50 -70.45
C LEU A 8 -35.35 -61.30 -70.54
N ALA A 9 -36.63 -61.52 -70.89
CA ALA A 9 -37.62 -60.45 -70.95
C ALA A 9 -37.97 -59.89 -69.56
N THR A 10 -38.07 -60.77 -68.55
CA THR A 10 -38.28 -60.35 -67.16
C THR A 10 -37.07 -59.61 -66.61
N ARG A 11 -35.84 -60.04 -66.93
CA ARG A 11 -34.60 -59.34 -66.53
C ARG A 11 -34.46 -57.97 -67.17
N ASN A 12 -34.77 -57.81 -68.46
CA ASN A 12 -34.76 -56.51 -69.12
C ASN A 12 -35.83 -55.56 -68.55
N SER A 13 -37.05 -56.06 -68.35
CA SER A 13 -38.11 -55.32 -67.66
C SER A 13 -37.67 -54.85 -66.26
N THR A 14 -37.00 -55.73 -65.50
CA THR A 14 -36.46 -55.42 -64.16
C THR A 14 -35.35 -54.36 -64.22
N LEU A 15 -34.52 -54.38 -65.27
CA LEU A 15 -33.47 -53.39 -65.47
C LEU A 15 -34.03 -52.02 -65.88
N GLU A 16 -35.05 -51.98 -66.73
CA GLU A 16 -35.74 -50.74 -67.09
C GLU A 16 -36.49 -50.13 -65.90
N THR A 17 -37.09 -50.96 -65.04
CA THR A 17 -37.68 -50.47 -63.77
C THR A 17 -36.61 -49.90 -62.86
N ARG A 18 -35.44 -50.54 -62.76
CA ARG A 18 -34.32 -50.00 -61.96
C ARG A 18 -33.73 -48.73 -62.54
N LEU A 19 -33.62 -48.61 -63.86
CA LEU A 19 -33.15 -47.39 -64.52
C LEU A 19 -34.08 -46.22 -64.28
N SER A 20 -35.40 -46.42 -64.44
CA SER A 20 -36.38 -45.38 -64.15
C SER A 20 -36.43 -45.01 -62.65
N GLU A 21 -36.21 -45.97 -61.75
CA GLU A 21 -36.06 -45.70 -60.32
C GLU A 21 -34.79 -44.89 -60.01
N LEU A 22 -33.69 -45.12 -60.73
CA LEU A 22 -32.47 -44.34 -60.57
C LEU A 22 -32.59 -42.93 -61.14
N GLU A 23 -33.27 -42.75 -62.26
CA GLU A 23 -33.54 -41.42 -62.85
C GLU A 23 -34.42 -40.57 -61.92
N THR A 24 -35.47 -41.17 -61.35
CA THR A 24 -36.33 -40.50 -60.37
C THR A 24 -35.56 -40.13 -59.10
N ARG A 25 -34.68 -41.01 -58.60
CA ARG A 25 -33.80 -40.69 -57.47
C ARG A 25 -32.83 -39.55 -57.79
N ASN A 26 -32.23 -39.53 -58.97
CA ASN A 26 -31.34 -38.44 -59.37
C ASN A 26 -32.07 -37.10 -59.47
N SER A 27 -33.27 -37.07 -60.06
CA SER A 27 -34.10 -35.86 -60.11
C SER A 27 -34.46 -35.37 -58.69
N ASN A 28 -34.78 -36.28 -57.77
CA ASN A 28 -35.02 -35.93 -56.37
C ASN A 28 -33.77 -35.40 -55.65
N LEU A 29 -32.58 -35.87 -56.02
CA LEU A 29 -31.33 -35.34 -55.46
C LEU A 29 -31.02 -33.93 -55.99
N GLU A 30 -31.27 -33.66 -57.26
CA GLU A 30 -31.11 -32.32 -57.85
C GLU A 30 -32.08 -31.30 -57.23
N THR A 31 -33.34 -31.69 -57.02
CA THR A 31 -34.32 -30.84 -56.34
C THR A 31 -33.92 -30.57 -54.89
N ASN A 32 -33.43 -31.57 -54.15
CA ASN A 32 -32.91 -31.37 -52.80
C ASN A 32 -31.66 -30.49 -52.77
N LEU A 33 -30.74 -30.64 -53.72
CA LEU A 33 -29.53 -29.80 -53.83
C LEU A 33 -29.89 -28.34 -54.13
N SER A 34 -30.85 -28.09 -55.02
CA SER A 34 -31.34 -26.72 -55.29
C SER A 34 -32.06 -26.11 -54.07
N LEU A 35 -32.84 -26.89 -53.33
CA LEU A 35 -33.45 -26.45 -52.07
C LEU A 35 -32.40 -26.11 -51.01
N LEU A 36 -31.35 -26.93 -50.89
CA LEU A 36 -30.23 -26.67 -49.98
C LEU A 36 -29.41 -25.45 -50.40
N ALA A 37 -29.18 -25.25 -51.71
CA ALA A 37 -28.53 -24.06 -52.23
C ALA A 37 -29.35 -22.80 -51.96
N THR A 38 -30.68 -22.89 -52.12
CA THR A 38 -31.61 -21.80 -51.79
C THR A 38 -31.62 -21.52 -50.29
N ARG A 39 -31.63 -22.56 -49.46
CA ARG A 39 -31.56 -22.44 -48.00
C ARG A 39 -30.23 -21.86 -47.53
N ASN A 40 -29.10 -22.26 -48.13
CA ASN A 40 -27.80 -21.68 -47.84
C ASN A 40 -27.71 -20.23 -48.30
N SER A 41 -28.31 -19.88 -49.44
CA SER A 41 -28.41 -18.47 -49.87
C SER A 41 -29.30 -17.66 -48.94
N GLN A 42 -30.39 -18.22 -48.41
CA GLN A 42 -31.24 -17.58 -47.40
C GLN A 42 -30.50 -17.43 -46.07
N LEU A 43 -29.75 -18.44 -45.61
CA LEU A 43 -28.91 -18.34 -44.41
C LEU A 43 -27.77 -17.33 -44.59
N ALA A 44 -27.19 -17.22 -45.78
CA ALA A 44 -26.20 -16.20 -46.13
C ALA A 44 -26.81 -14.78 -46.22
N THR A 45 -28.11 -14.69 -46.54
CA THR A 45 -28.83 -13.40 -46.60
C THR A 45 -29.37 -12.99 -45.23
N GLU A 46 -29.80 -13.93 -44.39
CA GLU A 46 -30.18 -13.71 -42.98
C GLU A 46 -28.95 -13.39 -42.10
N SER A 47 -27.75 -13.84 -42.47
CA SER A 47 -26.51 -13.43 -41.78
C SER A 47 -25.97 -12.06 -42.24
N ILE A 48 -26.63 -11.41 -43.21
CA ILE A 48 -26.32 -10.03 -43.67
C ILE A 48 -27.57 -9.13 -43.54
N SER A 49 -28.56 -9.50 -42.73
CA SER A 49 -29.37 -8.48 -42.05
C SER A 49 -28.61 -8.10 -40.80
N SER A 50 -27.89 -7.00 -40.90
CA SER A 50 -27.35 -6.25 -39.76
C SER A 50 -28.39 -6.28 -38.63
N ASP A 51 -28.03 -7.02 -37.59
CA ASP A 51 -28.57 -6.87 -36.27
C ASP A 51 -28.22 -5.44 -35.85
N ASP A 52 -29.05 -4.48 -36.26
CA ASP A 52 -29.04 -3.08 -35.82
C ASP A 52 -29.63 -3.03 -34.40
N SER A 53 -29.18 -3.97 -33.57
CA SER A 53 -29.53 -4.10 -32.16
C SER A 53 -28.25 -3.90 -31.36
N ASP A 54 -28.30 -2.89 -30.50
CA ASP A 54 -27.28 -2.50 -29.53
C ASP A 54 -25.97 -1.86 -30.06
N GLU A 55 -25.97 -1.16 -31.20
CA GLU A 55 -24.93 -0.14 -31.41
C GLU A 55 -25.20 1.07 -30.49
N ILE A 56 -24.29 1.30 -29.53
CA ILE A 56 -24.33 2.48 -28.66
C ILE A 56 -24.06 3.71 -29.53
N ASP A 57 -25.13 4.40 -29.94
CA ASP A 57 -25.05 5.64 -30.68
C ASP A 57 -24.36 6.74 -29.84
N LEU A 58 -23.10 7.06 -30.17
CA LEU A 58 -22.34 8.12 -29.50
C LEU A 58 -23.06 9.48 -29.58
N ALA A 59 -23.80 9.71 -30.67
CA ALA A 59 -24.61 10.92 -30.85
C ALA A 59 -25.80 10.98 -29.88
N GLU A 60 -26.41 9.84 -29.55
CA GLU A 60 -27.49 9.76 -28.57
C GLU A 60 -26.97 10.06 -27.16
N LEU A 61 -25.82 9.48 -26.78
CA LEU A 61 -25.15 9.78 -25.51
C LEU A 61 -24.85 11.28 -25.36
N TRP A 62 -24.34 11.92 -26.43
CA TRP A 62 -24.06 13.36 -26.40
C TRP A 62 -25.33 14.19 -26.19
N ARG A 63 -26.42 13.88 -26.91
CA ARG A 63 -27.71 14.57 -26.75
C ARG A 63 -28.30 14.36 -25.35
N ALA A 64 -28.18 13.15 -24.81
CA ALA A 64 -28.62 12.81 -23.46
C ALA A 64 -27.91 13.70 -22.42
N ILE A 65 -26.58 13.79 -22.49
CA ILE A 65 -25.76 14.64 -21.62
C ILE A 65 -26.15 16.12 -21.78
N TRP A 66 -26.30 16.59 -23.02
CA TRP A 66 -26.65 17.99 -23.31
C TRP A 66 -28.04 18.38 -22.78
N SER A 67 -29.01 17.45 -22.83
CA SER A 67 -30.35 17.64 -22.28
C SER A 67 -30.34 17.79 -20.74
N GLY A 68 -29.41 17.10 -20.08
CA GLY A 68 -29.24 17.10 -18.63
C GLY A 68 -28.30 18.18 -18.09
N LYS A 69 -27.80 19.10 -18.92
CA LYS A 69 -26.74 20.07 -18.54
C LYS A 69 -27.00 20.83 -17.23
N TRP A 70 -28.25 21.21 -16.95
CA TRP A 70 -28.60 21.91 -15.70
C TRP A 70 -28.54 20.99 -14.48
N LEU A 71 -28.93 19.73 -14.64
CA LEU A 71 -28.79 18.71 -13.60
C LEU A 71 -27.31 18.42 -13.34
N ILE A 72 -26.49 18.35 -14.40
CA ILE A 72 -25.04 18.18 -14.29
C ILE A 72 -24.40 19.34 -13.54
N ILE A 73 -24.72 20.57 -13.92
CA ILE A 73 -24.23 21.78 -13.24
C ILE A 73 -24.67 21.78 -11.77
N ALA A 74 -25.93 21.50 -11.47
CA ALA A 74 -26.45 21.53 -10.09
C ALA A 74 -25.76 20.49 -9.18
N ILE A 75 -25.61 19.23 -9.64
CA ILE A 75 -24.95 18.19 -8.85
C ILE A 75 -23.46 18.50 -8.70
N THR A 76 -22.79 18.88 -9.78
CA THR A 76 -21.35 19.21 -9.73
C THR A 76 -21.09 20.40 -8.82
N PHE A 77 -21.95 21.42 -8.85
CA PHE A 77 -21.87 22.57 -7.95
C PHE A 77 -22.07 22.17 -6.49
N MET A 78 -23.07 21.33 -6.19
CA MET A 78 -23.30 20.83 -4.83
C MET A 78 -22.09 20.04 -4.29
N PHE A 79 -21.51 19.16 -5.09
CA PHE A 79 -20.31 18.41 -4.73
C PHE A 79 -19.08 19.31 -4.57
N SER A 80 -18.92 20.32 -5.43
CA SER A 80 -17.85 21.31 -5.33
C SER A 80 -17.94 22.10 -4.02
N VAL A 81 -19.13 22.64 -3.69
CA VAL A 81 -19.36 23.37 -2.43
C VAL A 81 -19.12 22.47 -1.21
N GLY A 82 -19.64 21.24 -1.24
CA GLY A 82 -19.43 20.27 -0.15
C GLY A 82 -17.96 19.91 0.03
N SER A 83 -17.22 19.75 -1.07
CA SER A 83 -15.78 19.45 -1.04
C SER A 83 -14.94 20.62 -0.51
N VAL A 84 -15.28 21.86 -0.89
CA VAL A 84 -14.64 23.06 -0.34
C VAL A 84 -14.90 23.16 1.16
N PHE A 85 -16.14 22.97 1.60
CA PHE A 85 -16.50 22.99 3.02
C PHE A 85 -15.71 21.94 3.81
N TYR A 86 -15.69 20.70 3.33
CA TYR A 86 -14.94 19.60 3.94
C TYR A 86 -13.42 19.87 3.97
N ALA A 87 -12.85 20.41 2.89
CA ALA A 87 -11.43 20.73 2.82
C ALA A 87 -11.03 21.85 3.80
N LEU A 88 -11.94 22.77 4.11
CA LEU A 88 -11.73 23.85 5.08
C LEU A 88 -11.95 23.41 6.53
N SER A 89 -12.77 22.39 6.79
CA SER A 89 -13.01 21.87 8.15
C SER A 89 -11.86 21.02 8.69
N LEU A 90 -10.97 20.52 7.82
CA LEU A 90 -9.82 19.72 8.23
C LEU A 90 -8.69 20.61 8.78
N PRO A 91 -8.12 20.29 9.96
CA PRO A 91 -7.02 21.04 10.55
C PRO A 91 -5.76 20.94 9.67
N ASP A 92 -4.94 21.99 9.71
CA ASP A 92 -3.67 22.02 9.01
C ASP A 92 -2.60 21.25 9.81
N GLU A 93 -1.81 20.43 9.11
CA GLU A 93 -0.69 19.68 9.69
C GLU A 93 0.62 20.04 8.98
N TYR A 94 1.69 20.07 9.77
CA TYR A 94 3.03 20.47 9.37
C TYR A 94 3.96 19.27 9.50
N LYS A 95 4.91 19.19 8.56
CA LYS A 95 5.87 18.09 8.49
C LYS A 95 7.25 18.59 8.84
N SER A 96 7.89 17.97 9.82
CA SER A 96 9.31 18.19 10.10
C SER A 96 10.10 16.92 9.79
N THR A 97 11.27 17.09 9.17
CA THR A 97 12.11 15.99 8.67
C THR A 97 13.54 16.15 9.18
N VAL A 98 14.09 15.08 9.76
CA VAL A 98 15.52 14.93 10.06
C VAL A 98 16.16 14.07 8.97
N LEU A 99 17.31 14.51 8.47
CA LEU A 99 18.13 13.73 7.54
C LEU A 99 19.26 13.05 8.30
N LEU A 100 19.35 11.73 8.17
CA LEU A 100 20.23 10.86 8.94
C LEU A 100 21.13 10.03 8.02
N ALA A 101 22.31 9.69 8.50
CA ALA A 101 23.20 8.70 7.91
C ALA A 101 23.40 7.51 8.87
N PRO A 102 23.65 6.29 8.35
CA PRO A 102 24.12 5.17 9.15
C PRO A 102 25.39 5.55 9.93
N ALA A 103 25.36 5.39 11.25
CA ALA A 103 26.51 5.68 12.11
C ALA A 103 27.59 4.61 11.95
N SER A 104 27.14 3.36 11.85
CA SER A 104 27.94 2.21 11.57
C SER A 104 28.00 2.07 10.04
N SER A 105 29.21 2.27 9.53
CA SER A 105 29.67 1.90 8.19
C SER A 105 31.07 1.27 8.30
N SER A 106 31.43 0.82 9.51
CA SER A 106 32.81 0.55 9.94
C SER A 106 32.96 -0.70 10.82
N SER A 107 31.87 -1.39 11.17
CA SER A 107 31.90 -2.58 12.02
C SER A 107 32.02 -3.89 11.25
N SER A 108 31.94 -3.85 9.92
CA SER A 108 31.98 -5.01 9.03
C SER A 108 33.41 -5.48 8.69
N SER A 109 34.46 -4.87 9.24
CA SER A 109 35.84 -5.05 8.75
C SER A 109 36.48 -6.42 8.96
N SER A 110 35.91 -7.32 9.78
CA SER A 110 36.47 -8.67 10.00
C SER A 110 35.68 -9.74 9.21
N LEU A 111 34.35 -9.73 9.32
CA LEU A 111 33.48 -10.65 8.59
C LEU A 111 33.35 -10.30 7.10
N SER A 112 33.37 -9.02 6.71
CA SER A 112 33.39 -8.63 5.28
C SER A 112 34.72 -8.95 4.58
N LYS A 113 35.81 -9.15 5.32
CA LYS A 113 37.06 -9.67 4.73
C LYS A 113 36.91 -11.15 4.36
N LEU A 114 36.26 -11.95 5.21
CA LEU A 114 35.92 -13.35 4.92
C LEU A 114 34.85 -13.43 3.82
N ALA A 115 33.78 -12.64 3.91
CA ALA A 115 32.74 -12.58 2.88
C ALA A 115 33.26 -12.01 1.54
N GLY A 116 34.27 -11.14 1.54
CA GLY A 116 34.96 -10.70 0.32
C GLY A 116 35.75 -11.83 -0.35
N GLN A 117 36.29 -12.77 0.44
CA GLN A 117 37.03 -13.94 -0.06
C GLN A 117 36.11 -15.03 -0.65
N PHE A 118 34.86 -15.14 -0.16
CA PHE A 118 33.87 -16.11 -0.64
C PHE A 118 32.73 -15.51 -1.50
N GLY A 119 32.59 -14.18 -1.50
CA GLY A 119 31.50 -13.45 -2.15
C GLY A 119 31.54 -13.51 -3.68
N GLY A 120 32.73 -13.67 -4.26
CA GLY A 120 32.90 -13.89 -5.70
C GLY A 120 32.26 -15.20 -6.20
N LEU A 121 32.10 -16.19 -5.32
CA LEU A 121 31.42 -17.45 -5.64
C LEU A 121 29.90 -17.35 -5.46
N ALA A 122 29.43 -16.51 -4.52
CA ALA A 122 28.00 -16.29 -4.28
C ALA A 122 27.35 -15.43 -5.37
N SER A 123 28.08 -14.46 -5.93
CA SER A 123 27.64 -13.72 -7.12
C SER A 123 27.53 -14.60 -8.37
N LEU A 124 28.39 -15.61 -8.51
CA LEU A 124 28.32 -16.61 -9.60
C LEU A 124 27.11 -17.55 -9.47
N ALA A 125 26.61 -17.78 -8.25
CA ALA A 125 25.40 -18.55 -7.98
C ALA A 125 24.09 -17.73 -8.10
N GLY A 126 24.17 -16.47 -8.58
CA GLY A 126 23.01 -15.60 -8.77
C GLY A 126 22.46 -14.97 -7.48
N ILE A 127 23.17 -15.12 -6.37
CA ILE A 127 22.77 -14.58 -5.07
C ILE A 127 23.47 -13.23 -4.90
N ASN A 128 22.73 -12.15 -5.13
CA ASN A 128 23.26 -10.79 -5.00
C ASN A 128 23.41 -10.43 -3.52
N LEU A 129 24.54 -10.78 -2.91
CA LEU A 129 24.99 -10.30 -1.59
C LEU A 129 25.62 -8.90 -1.67
N GLY A 130 25.27 -8.11 -2.68
CA GLY A 130 25.81 -6.79 -2.96
C GLY A 130 25.62 -5.81 -1.82
N GLY A 131 26.74 -5.36 -1.23
CA GLY A 131 26.80 -4.36 -0.18
C GLY A 131 26.26 -2.99 -0.62
N GLY A 132 24.95 -2.79 -0.44
CA GLY A 132 24.25 -1.54 -0.72
C GLY A 132 22.89 -1.38 -0.04
N GLY A 133 22.52 -2.26 0.89
CA GLY A 133 21.41 -2.03 1.81
C GLY A 133 21.98 -1.56 3.14
N ALA A 134 21.34 -0.58 3.78
CA ALA A 134 21.69 -0.13 5.13
C ALA A 134 22.13 -1.29 6.03
N GLU A 135 23.16 -1.06 6.85
CA GLU A 135 23.58 -2.04 7.85
C GLU A 135 22.39 -2.58 8.66
N ASP A 136 22.42 -3.87 9.00
CA ASP A 136 21.35 -4.55 9.72
C ASP A 136 20.85 -3.73 10.92
N LYS A 137 21.75 -3.08 11.66
CA LYS A 137 21.40 -2.23 12.80
C LYS A 137 20.51 -1.04 12.43
N THR A 138 20.78 -0.38 11.31
CA THR A 138 19.97 0.75 10.85
C THR A 138 18.61 0.31 10.34
N VAL A 139 18.52 -0.83 9.62
CA VAL A 139 17.23 -1.40 9.19
C VAL A 139 16.41 -1.82 10.40
N VAL A 140 17.02 -2.55 11.34
CA VAL A 140 16.39 -2.98 12.59
C VAL A 140 15.89 -1.77 13.38
N ALA A 141 16.69 -0.72 13.52
CA ALA A 141 16.27 0.50 14.20
C ALA A 141 15.09 1.20 13.49
N MET A 142 15.08 1.24 12.16
CA MET A 142 13.95 1.77 11.39
C MET A 142 12.66 0.99 11.61
N GLU A 143 12.74 -0.34 11.75
CA GLU A 143 11.57 -1.16 12.05
C GLU A 143 11.14 -1.05 13.51
N ILE A 144 12.09 -0.99 14.46
CA ILE A 144 11.80 -0.75 15.89
C ILE A 144 11.03 0.57 16.09
N MET A 145 11.39 1.63 15.36
CA MET A 145 10.68 2.91 15.43
C MET A 145 9.19 2.82 15.07
N LYS A 146 8.76 1.78 14.36
CA LYS A 146 7.35 1.56 13.99
C LYS A 146 6.60 0.66 14.98
N THR A 147 7.32 0.02 15.90
CA THR A 147 6.73 -0.95 16.84
C THR A 147 5.95 -0.26 17.94
N TRP A 148 4.96 -0.96 18.48
CA TRP A 148 4.15 -0.47 19.59
C TRP A 148 4.99 -0.20 20.83
N GLY A 149 5.80 -1.16 21.28
CA GLY A 149 6.57 -1.02 22.53
C GLY A 149 7.53 0.18 22.52
N PHE A 150 8.18 0.46 21.38
CA PHE A 150 9.06 1.63 21.26
C PHE A 150 8.27 2.94 21.32
N LEU A 151 7.21 3.07 20.52
CA LEU A 151 6.41 4.30 20.47
C LEU A 151 5.65 4.55 21.77
N GLU A 152 5.17 3.51 22.45
CA GLU A 152 4.58 3.62 23.79
C GLU A 152 5.59 4.21 24.78
N THR A 153 6.78 3.60 24.86
CA THR A 153 7.85 4.07 25.75
C THR A 153 8.22 5.52 25.43
N PHE A 154 8.34 5.86 24.14
CA PHE A 154 8.60 7.23 23.70
C PHE A 154 7.53 8.22 24.17
N ILE A 155 6.24 7.86 24.05
CA ILE A 155 5.12 8.72 24.46
C ILE A 155 5.13 8.96 25.97
N ILE A 156 5.38 7.89 26.75
CA ILE A 156 5.40 7.95 28.22
C ILE A 156 6.60 8.74 28.72
N ASP A 157 7.81 8.43 28.23
CA ASP A 157 9.06 9.05 28.68
C ASP A 157 9.12 10.55 28.37
N ASN A 158 8.46 10.98 27.29
CA ASN A 158 8.39 12.40 26.92
C ASN A 158 7.14 13.11 27.44
N ASN A 159 6.24 12.40 28.14
CA ASN A 159 5.00 12.93 28.70
C ASN A 159 4.13 13.66 27.65
N ILE A 160 3.96 13.06 26.46
CA ILE A 160 3.25 13.65 25.32
C ILE A 160 1.85 13.04 25.09
N GLN A 161 1.27 12.38 26.09
CA GLN A 161 -0.01 11.66 25.97
C GLN A 161 -1.16 12.60 25.58
N VAL A 162 -1.19 13.81 26.15
CA VAL A 162 -2.25 14.80 25.92
C VAL A 162 -2.17 15.31 24.49
N GLU A 163 -0.98 15.66 24.03
CA GLU A 163 -0.70 16.13 22.68
C GLU A 163 -1.04 15.05 21.64
N VAL A 164 -0.71 13.80 21.92
CA VAL A 164 -0.99 12.69 21.00
C VAL A 164 -2.49 12.39 20.90
N PHE A 165 -3.23 12.45 22.03
CA PHE A 165 -4.60 11.94 22.08
C PHE A 165 -5.69 13.01 22.02
N ALA A 166 -5.49 14.15 22.68
CA ALA A 166 -6.52 15.18 22.90
C ALA A 166 -6.38 16.41 21.99
N ALA A 167 -5.27 16.55 21.25
CA ALA A 167 -5.11 17.67 20.33
C ALA A 167 -5.90 17.46 19.03
N GLU A 168 -6.60 18.51 18.60
CA GLU A 168 -7.38 18.55 17.35
C GLU A 168 -6.89 19.59 16.34
N GLY A 169 -6.03 20.51 16.79
CA GLY A 169 -5.51 21.57 15.94
C GLY A 169 -4.46 22.41 16.64
N TRP A 170 -4.14 23.53 16.01
CA TRP A 170 -3.13 24.46 16.49
C TRP A 170 -3.49 25.89 16.12
N ASN A 171 -3.31 26.81 17.05
CA ASN A 171 -3.51 28.24 16.82
C ASN A 171 -2.15 28.90 16.53
N ARG A 172 -2.00 29.40 15.29
CA ARG A 172 -0.77 30.03 14.81
C ARG A 172 -0.43 31.33 15.54
N SER A 173 -1.43 32.08 16.02
CA SER A 173 -1.21 33.39 16.65
C SER A 173 -0.71 33.27 18.09
N SER A 174 -1.23 32.29 18.83
CA SER A 174 -0.82 32.03 20.22
C SER A 174 0.27 30.97 20.36
N ASN A 175 0.57 30.24 19.27
CA ASN A 175 1.44 29.07 19.27
C ASN A 175 1.02 28.00 20.29
N THR A 176 -0.29 27.78 20.43
CA THR A 176 -0.86 26.80 21.37
C THR A 176 -1.65 25.74 20.63
N LEU A 177 -1.60 24.50 21.13
CA LEU A 177 -2.47 23.44 20.64
C LEU A 177 -3.93 23.73 21.02
N VAL A 178 -4.83 23.35 20.12
CA VAL A 178 -6.27 23.30 20.38
C VAL A 178 -6.55 21.90 20.91
N ILE A 179 -6.90 21.83 22.20
CA ILE A 179 -7.22 20.60 22.91
C ILE A 179 -8.73 20.45 23.01
N ASP A 180 -9.24 19.26 22.73
CA ASP A 180 -10.65 18.93 22.88
C ASP A 180 -11.04 18.91 24.37
N PRO A 181 -11.91 19.84 24.83
CA PRO A 181 -12.36 19.89 26.22
C PRO A 181 -13.25 18.70 26.61
N GLU A 182 -13.82 17.97 25.65
CA GLU A 182 -14.56 16.73 25.93
C GLU A 182 -13.62 15.57 26.29
N ILE A 183 -12.34 15.67 25.88
CA ILE A 183 -11.33 14.63 26.14
C ILE A 183 -10.45 15.00 27.35
N TYR A 184 -9.99 16.25 27.42
CA TYR A 184 -9.02 16.68 28.42
C TYR A 184 -9.29 18.09 28.93
N ASP A 185 -9.39 18.22 30.25
CA ASP A 185 -9.47 19.49 30.96
C ASP A 185 -8.06 20.04 31.20
N VAL A 186 -7.73 21.11 30.46
CA VAL A 186 -6.43 21.79 30.52
C VAL A 186 -6.20 22.53 31.84
N GLU A 187 -7.26 23.07 32.46
CA GLU A 187 -7.16 23.84 33.71
C GLU A 187 -6.89 22.91 34.90
N ASN A 188 -7.65 21.82 34.99
CA ASN A 188 -7.53 20.85 36.08
C ASN A 188 -6.51 19.74 35.80
N LYS A 189 -5.93 19.69 34.59
CA LYS A 189 -4.99 18.67 34.10
C LYS A 189 -5.53 17.25 34.24
N LYS A 190 -6.78 17.03 33.84
CA LYS A 190 -7.49 15.76 34.01
C LYS A 190 -8.15 15.30 32.73
N TRP A 191 -8.13 14.00 32.50
CA TRP A 191 -8.94 13.37 31.46
C TRP A 191 -10.41 13.41 31.87
N VAL A 192 -11.27 13.88 30.96
CA VAL A 192 -12.72 14.03 31.18
C VAL A 192 -13.57 13.25 30.18
N ARG A 193 -12.91 12.46 29.31
CA ARG A 193 -13.56 11.66 28.26
C ARG A 193 -14.61 10.69 28.80
N GLU A 194 -15.65 10.47 28.00
CA GLU A 194 -16.54 9.34 28.20
C GLU A 194 -15.78 8.02 28.04
N PHE A 195 -16.06 7.05 28.91
CA PHE A 195 -15.44 5.73 28.84
C PHE A 195 -16.45 4.65 29.22
N ASN A 196 -16.32 3.49 28.58
CA ASN A 196 -17.12 2.32 28.90
C ASN A 196 -16.33 1.37 29.81
N ALA A 197 -16.58 1.48 31.11
CA ALA A 197 -15.96 0.61 32.12
C ALA A 197 -16.20 -0.89 31.85
N SER A 198 -17.36 -1.26 31.29
CA SER A 198 -17.69 -2.64 30.94
C SER A 198 -16.82 -3.21 29.81
N ARG A 199 -16.20 -2.35 28.99
CA ARG A 199 -15.20 -2.74 27.97
C ARG A 199 -13.76 -2.61 28.45
N GLY A 200 -13.53 -2.33 29.75
CA GLY A 200 -12.21 -2.14 30.31
C GLY A 200 -11.53 -0.82 29.94
N GLN A 201 -12.29 0.16 29.42
CA GLN A 201 -11.75 1.49 29.13
C GLN A 201 -11.52 2.27 30.43
N LYS A 202 -10.52 3.15 30.41
CA LYS A 202 -10.20 4.07 31.49
C LYS A 202 -10.40 5.51 31.01
N LEU A 203 -10.39 6.44 31.96
CA LEU A 203 -10.34 7.89 31.68
C LEU A 203 -9.06 8.24 30.91
N GLU A 204 -7.93 7.71 31.34
CA GLU A 204 -6.66 7.82 30.61
C GLU A 204 -6.69 6.94 29.35
N PRO A 205 -6.18 7.43 28.22
CA PRO A 205 -6.08 6.63 27.01
C PRO A 205 -5.15 5.44 27.25
N SER A 206 -5.55 4.29 26.71
CA SER A 206 -4.70 3.09 26.77
C SER A 206 -3.45 3.26 25.92
N SER A 207 -2.40 2.50 26.24
CA SER A 207 -1.17 2.46 25.44
C SER A 207 -1.42 2.13 23.96
N TRP A 208 -2.42 1.31 23.68
CA TRP A 208 -2.82 0.95 22.32
C TRP A 208 -3.47 2.13 21.58
N GLU A 209 -4.38 2.85 22.24
CA GLU A 209 -5.04 4.04 21.69
C GLU A 209 -4.01 5.15 21.36
N LEU A 210 -3.03 5.35 22.24
CA LEU A 210 -1.92 6.27 22.03
C LEU A 210 -1.07 5.87 20.83
N PHE A 211 -0.71 4.58 20.73
CA PHE A 211 0.05 4.04 19.62
C PHE A 211 -0.69 4.20 18.27
N GLU A 212 -1.98 3.85 18.20
CA GLU A 212 -2.77 3.97 16.97
C GLU A 212 -2.84 5.44 16.48
N LYS A 213 -2.99 6.40 17.39
CA LYS A 213 -2.99 7.83 17.07
C LYS A 213 -1.61 8.34 16.64
N PHE A 214 -0.53 7.82 17.23
CA PHE A 214 0.82 8.32 16.99
C PHE A 214 1.52 7.67 15.78
N LYS A 215 1.33 6.37 15.54
CA LYS A 215 2.04 5.61 14.50
C LYS A 215 1.87 6.21 13.10
N GLY A 216 0.70 6.78 12.80
CA GLY A 216 0.39 7.37 11.50
C GLY A 216 1.06 8.74 11.27
N ARG A 217 1.61 9.34 12.32
CA ARG A 217 2.28 10.65 12.31
C ARG A 217 3.78 10.54 12.12
N VAL A 218 4.36 9.36 12.34
CA VAL A 218 5.79 9.11 12.20
C VAL A 218 6.03 8.31 10.93
N SER A 219 6.99 8.75 10.13
CA SER A 219 7.42 8.03 8.92
C SER A 219 8.93 7.97 8.86
N VAL A 220 9.45 6.78 8.56
CA VAL A 220 10.87 6.57 8.34
C VAL A 220 11.07 5.85 7.02
N SER A 221 11.98 6.38 6.20
CA SER A 221 12.29 5.83 4.88
C SER A 221 13.76 6.01 4.57
N GLN A 222 14.32 5.06 3.83
CA GLN A 222 15.68 5.14 3.32
C GLN A 222 15.68 5.32 1.80
N ASP A 223 16.53 6.22 1.33
CA ASP A 223 16.87 6.34 -0.08
C ASP A 223 17.83 5.20 -0.46
N LYS A 224 17.40 4.34 -1.40
CA LYS A 224 18.18 3.15 -1.80
C LYS A 224 19.45 3.47 -2.58
N THR A 225 19.56 4.67 -3.14
CA THR A 225 20.73 5.09 -3.94
C THR A 225 21.78 5.74 -3.06
N THR A 226 21.36 6.61 -2.13
CA THR A 226 22.28 7.36 -1.26
C THR A 226 22.50 6.70 0.10
N GLY A 227 21.63 5.76 0.50
CA GLY A 227 21.63 5.16 1.83
C GLY A 227 21.17 6.09 2.95
N LEU A 228 20.81 7.34 2.63
CA LEU A 228 20.36 8.33 3.59
C LEU A 228 18.95 8.02 4.10
N ILE A 229 18.73 8.25 5.39
CA ILE A 229 17.46 7.99 6.06
C ILE A 229 16.77 9.32 6.32
N SER A 230 15.49 9.39 5.97
CA SER A 230 14.61 10.50 6.31
C SER A 230 13.62 10.04 7.38
N LEU A 231 13.71 10.65 8.57
CA LEU A 231 12.71 10.50 9.62
C LEU A 231 11.83 11.75 9.60
N SER A 232 10.52 11.58 9.41
CA SER A 232 9.58 12.68 9.40
C SER A 232 8.46 12.50 10.42
N VAL A 233 8.08 13.60 11.05
CA VAL A 233 6.93 13.69 11.94
C VAL A 233 5.93 14.71 11.39
N GLU A 234 4.66 14.34 11.35
CA GLU A 234 3.54 15.17 10.90
C GLU A 234 2.57 15.47 12.05
N TYR A 235 2.42 16.76 12.36
CA TYR A 235 1.61 17.18 13.51
C TYR A 235 1.04 18.60 13.34
N PHE A 236 0.07 18.96 14.18
CA PHE A 236 -0.64 20.24 14.08
C PHE A 236 0.26 21.46 14.33
N SER A 237 1.18 21.37 15.29
CA SER A 237 2.17 22.42 15.56
C SER A 237 3.49 22.11 14.86
N PRO A 238 4.05 23.04 14.07
CA PRO A 238 5.33 22.84 13.39
C PRO A 238 6.51 22.78 14.38
N GLU A 239 6.41 23.43 15.53
CA GLU A 239 7.45 23.37 16.58
C GLU A 239 7.45 22.02 17.28
N ILE A 240 6.28 21.49 17.61
CA ILE A 240 6.14 20.17 18.25
C ILE A 240 6.55 19.08 17.27
N ALA A 241 6.18 19.18 15.98
CA ALA A 241 6.63 18.23 14.96
C ALA A 241 8.17 18.17 14.89
N LYS A 242 8.84 19.33 14.93
CA LYS A 242 10.31 19.44 14.98
C LYS A 242 10.86 18.80 16.24
N GLN A 243 10.29 19.14 17.40
CA GLN A 243 10.73 18.61 18.69
C GLN A 243 10.63 17.09 18.74
N TRP A 244 9.49 16.53 18.34
CA TRP A 244 9.28 15.10 18.31
C TRP A 244 10.22 14.39 17.34
N ALA A 245 10.48 14.97 16.16
CA ALA A 245 11.42 14.40 15.22
C ALA A 245 12.84 14.31 15.82
N ASP A 246 13.34 15.38 16.45
CA ASP A 246 14.64 15.37 17.13
C ASP A 246 14.67 14.39 18.32
N GLN A 247 13.60 14.34 19.12
CA GLN A 247 13.50 13.46 20.28
C GLN A 247 13.43 11.99 19.86
N LEU A 248 12.75 11.65 18.76
CA LEU A 248 12.68 10.28 18.24
C LEU A 248 14.07 9.77 17.84
N VAL A 249 14.89 10.60 17.19
CA VAL A 249 16.29 10.24 16.84
C VAL A 249 17.10 9.91 18.09
N LYS A 250 16.99 10.75 19.12
CA LYS A 250 17.67 10.51 20.40
C LYS A 250 17.17 9.23 21.06
N ALA A 251 15.86 9.03 21.10
CA ALA A 251 15.24 7.87 21.71
C ALA A 251 15.64 6.57 21.02
N ILE A 252 15.66 6.52 19.69
CA ILE A 252 16.06 5.30 18.97
C ILE A 252 17.55 5.00 19.13
N ASN A 253 18.42 6.01 19.08
CA ASN A 253 19.84 5.83 19.36
C ASN A 253 20.05 5.27 20.77
N ALA A 254 19.41 5.87 21.78
CA ALA A 254 19.51 5.40 23.17
C ALA A 254 18.92 3.99 23.37
N HIS A 255 17.83 3.65 22.67
CA HIS A 255 17.19 2.34 22.74
C HIS A 255 18.12 1.23 22.26
N ILE A 256 18.69 1.38 21.06
CA ILE A 256 19.60 0.39 20.47
C ILE A 256 20.92 0.34 21.24
N GLN A 257 21.43 1.50 21.67
CA GLN A 257 22.61 1.58 22.52
C GLN A 257 22.44 0.82 23.84
N LYS A 258 21.26 0.93 24.47
CA LYS A 258 20.94 0.19 25.69
C LYS A 258 20.86 -1.30 25.45
N GLN A 259 20.19 -1.72 24.38
CA GLN A 259 20.08 -3.13 24.01
C GLN A 259 21.46 -3.76 23.79
N ASP A 260 22.29 -3.15 22.94
CA ASP A 260 23.63 -3.67 22.62
C ASP A 260 24.55 -3.70 23.84
N ARG A 261 24.48 -2.69 24.71
CA ARG A 261 25.23 -2.67 25.98
C ARG A 261 24.85 -3.85 26.87
N GLU A 262 23.55 -4.07 27.08
CA GLU A 262 23.06 -5.17 27.93
C GLU A 262 23.41 -6.54 27.35
N GLU A 263 23.36 -6.70 26.03
CA GLU A 263 23.76 -7.92 25.33
C GLU A 263 25.27 -8.18 25.43
N ALA A 264 26.10 -7.14 25.21
CA ALA A 264 27.54 -7.25 25.29
C ALA A 264 28.00 -7.63 26.71
N ILE A 265 27.42 -7.01 27.76
CA ILE A 265 27.74 -7.34 29.17
C ILE A 265 27.43 -8.81 29.46
N LYS A 266 26.24 -9.30 29.05
CA LYS A 266 25.86 -10.71 29.24
C LYS A 266 26.78 -11.66 28.48
N SER A 267 27.15 -11.30 27.25
CA SER A 267 28.04 -12.09 26.40
C SER A 267 29.45 -12.18 26.96
N ILE A 268 30.01 -11.05 27.43
CA ILE A 268 31.33 -11.00 28.10
C ILE A 268 31.31 -11.86 29.37
N ALA A 269 30.26 -11.78 30.18
CA ALA A 269 30.14 -12.59 31.39
C ALA A 269 30.14 -14.10 31.06
N TYR A 270 29.36 -14.52 30.06
CA TYR A 270 29.31 -15.90 29.60
C TYR A 270 30.64 -16.41 29.04
N LEU A 271 31.33 -15.61 28.22
CA LEU A 271 32.63 -15.99 27.65
C LEU A 271 33.71 -16.14 28.72
N ASN A 272 33.72 -15.25 29.73
CA ASN A 272 34.63 -15.36 30.87
C ASN A 272 34.39 -16.64 31.68
N GLU A 273 33.14 -17.05 31.87
CA GLU A 273 32.79 -18.33 32.51
C GLU A 273 33.34 -19.52 31.69
N LYS A 274 33.14 -19.52 30.36
CA LYS A 274 33.61 -20.61 29.49
C LYS A 274 35.13 -20.72 29.39
N ILE A 275 35.86 -19.62 29.52
CA ILE A 275 37.33 -19.63 29.59
C ILE A 275 37.82 -20.40 30.82
N GLN A 276 37.14 -20.26 31.96
CA GLN A 276 37.52 -20.96 33.21
C GLN A 276 37.25 -22.46 33.16
N GLU A 277 36.25 -22.89 32.39
CA GLU A 277 35.89 -24.29 32.20
C GLU A 277 36.75 -25.00 31.12
N THR A 278 37.40 -24.22 30.25
CA THR A 278 38.08 -24.73 29.05
C THR A 278 39.59 -24.74 29.24
N ASN A 279 40.21 -25.91 29.14
CA ASN A 279 41.66 -26.06 29.30
C ASN A 279 42.46 -26.06 27.98
N ILE A 280 41.79 -25.89 26.84
CA ILE A 280 42.41 -25.90 25.51
C ILE A 280 42.81 -24.47 25.14
N ALA A 281 44.11 -24.22 25.01
CA ALA A 281 44.66 -22.89 24.72
C ALA A 281 44.11 -22.28 23.43
N ASP A 282 43.95 -23.07 22.37
CA ASP A 282 43.40 -22.60 21.09
C ASP A 282 41.95 -22.11 21.24
N MET A 283 41.13 -22.80 22.05
CA MET A 283 39.74 -22.42 22.28
C MET A 283 39.65 -21.17 23.17
N GLN A 284 40.53 -21.04 24.17
CA GLN A 284 40.64 -19.83 24.98
C GLN A 284 41.00 -18.61 24.12
N SER A 285 41.89 -18.77 23.15
CA SER A 285 42.25 -17.71 22.19
C SER A 285 41.02 -17.20 21.41
N VAL A 286 40.17 -18.10 20.94
CA VAL A 286 38.90 -17.74 20.27
C VAL A 286 37.98 -16.99 21.23
N PHE A 287 37.84 -17.42 22.48
CA PHE A 287 37.01 -16.71 23.45
C PHE A 287 37.54 -15.31 23.76
N TYR A 288 38.86 -15.11 23.87
CA TYR A 288 39.44 -13.77 24.04
C TYR A 288 39.16 -12.86 22.84
N GLN A 289 39.21 -13.38 21.60
CA GLN A 289 38.84 -12.62 20.40
C GLN A 289 37.37 -12.22 20.41
N LEU A 290 36.47 -13.11 20.83
CA LEU A 290 35.05 -12.78 20.97
C LEU A 290 34.82 -11.74 22.07
N ILE A 291 35.52 -11.84 23.21
CA ILE A 291 35.47 -10.83 24.27
C ILE A 291 35.96 -9.48 23.76
N GLU A 292 37.04 -9.43 22.96
CA GLU A 292 37.53 -8.21 22.34
C GLU A 292 36.44 -7.55 21.46
N GLU A 293 35.76 -8.34 20.63
CA GLU A 293 34.65 -7.87 19.78
C GLU A 293 33.48 -7.33 20.61
N GLN A 294 33.07 -8.04 21.66
CA GLN A 294 32.01 -7.59 22.57
C GLN A 294 32.42 -6.34 23.35
N THR A 295 33.68 -6.25 23.78
CA THR A 295 34.22 -5.09 24.49
C THR A 295 34.25 -3.86 23.60
N LYS A 296 34.61 -4.00 22.32
CA LYS A 296 34.51 -2.91 21.34
C LYS A 296 33.08 -2.44 21.16
N THR A 297 32.13 -3.37 21.09
CA THR A 297 30.69 -3.04 21.00
C THR A 297 30.21 -2.29 22.24
N LEU A 298 30.55 -2.79 23.43
CA LEU A 298 30.25 -2.15 24.70
C LEU A 298 30.84 -0.74 24.79
N MET A 299 32.11 -0.58 24.46
CA MET A 299 32.80 0.71 24.46
C MET A 299 32.09 1.71 23.55
N LEU A 300 31.78 1.31 22.30
CA LEU A 300 31.05 2.17 21.37
C LEU A 300 29.65 2.54 21.89
N ALA A 301 28.94 1.59 22.50
CA ALA A 301 27.64 1.81 23.10
C ALA A 301 27.69 2.68 24.37
N GLU A 302 28.81 2.79 25.07
CA GLU A 302 28.89 3.68 26.24
C GLU A 302 29.24 5.12 25.87
N VAL A 303 29.98 5.34 24.78
CA VAL A 303 30.53 6.67 24.45
C VAL A 303 29.82 7.37 23.28
N SER A 304 29.06 6.65 22.45
CA SER A 304 28.50 7.21 21.21
C SER A 304 27.04 7.64 21.39
N GLU A 305 26.78 8.94 21.43
CA GLU A 305 25.40 9.48 21.44
C GLU A 305 24.67 9.24 20.12
N GLU A 306 25.39 9.29 19.00
CA GLU A 306 24.89 8.98 17.65
C GLU A 306 25.27 7.54 17.25
N TYR A 307 24.75 6.57 18.01
CA TYR A 307 25.17 5.16 17.93
C TYR A 307 24.72 4.45 16.65
N VAL A 308 23.48 4.66 16.20
CA VAL A 308 22.91 4.03 15.00
C VAL A 308 22.73 5.02 13.87
N PHE A 309 22.25 6.21 14.19
CA PHE A 309 22.03 7.29 13.24
C PHE A 309 22.85 8.52 13.60
N LYS A 310 23.59 9.02 12.60
CA LYS A 310 24.26 10.33 12.63
C LYS A 310 23.38 11.37 11.99
N THR A 311 23.20 12.50 12.65
CA THR A 311 22.35 13.59 12.17
C THR A 311 23.10 14.42 11.13
N LEU A 312 22.69 14.35 9.88
CA LEU A 312 23.26 15.18 8.80
C LEU A 312 22.60 16.55 8.73
N SER A 313 21.27 16.59 8.89
CA SER A 313 20.52 17.83 8.99
C SER A 313 19.48 17.70 10.09
N PRO A 314 19.50 18.58 11.09
CA PRO A 314 18.50 18.57 12.16
C PRO A 314 17.11 18.91 11.60
N ALA A 315 16.07 18.55 12.37
CA ALA A 315 14.70 18.93 12.03
C ALA A 315 14.55 20.46 12.02
N LYS A 316 13.84 20.96 11.01
CA LYS A 316 13.47 22.38 10.90
C LYS A 316 11.98 22.57 11.12
N VAL A 317 11.63 23.72 11.69
CA VAL A 317 10.24 24.16 11.83
C VAL A 317 9.70 24.46 10.43
N ALA A 318 8.60 23.84 10.04
CA ALA A 318 8.02 24.04 8.71
C ALA A 318 7.26 25.36 8.63
N GLU A 319 7.51 26.13 7.55
CA GLU A 319 6.79 27.38 7.29
C GLU A 319 5.48 27.15 6.54
N GLU A 320 5.42 26.07 5.75
CA GLU A 320 4.25 25.68 4.96
C GLU A 320 3.62 24.41 5.51
N LYS A 321 2.28 24.33 5.39
CA LYS A 321 1.54 23.14 5.76
C LYS A 321 1.78 22.00 4.78
N ALA A 322 1.89 20.79 5.30
CA ALA A 322 2.05 19.58 4.50
C ALA A 322 0.69 18.97 4.11
N LYS A 323 -0.29 19.02 5.03
CA LYS A 323 -1.61 18.41 4.85
C LYS A 323 -2.72 19.29 5.45
N PRO A 324 -3.98 19.13 5.00
CA PRO A 324 -4.38 18.42 3.79
C PRO A 324 -4.08 19.22 2.51
N LYS A 325 -3.90 18.52 1.38
CA LYS A 325 -3.79 19.16 0.05
C LYS A 325 -5.19 19.61 -0.41
N ARG A 326 -5.68 20.73 0.15
CA ARG A 326 -7.06 21.21 -0.03
C ARG A 326 -7.47 21.35 -1.51
N ALA A 327 -6.58 21.85 -2.36
CA ALA A 327 -6.83 21.97 -3.80
C ALA A 327 -7.09 20.60 -4.46
N LEU A 328 -6.33 19.57 -4.08
CA LEU A 328 -6.50 18.21 -4.58
C LEU A 328 -7.86 17.63 -4.14
N ILE A 329 -8.27 17.86 -2.89
CA ILE A 329 -9.58 17.43 -2.37
C ILE A 329 -10.73 18.04 -3.20
N VAL A 330 -10.66 19.34 -3.50
CA VAL A 330 -11.68 20.04 -4.29
C VAL A 330 -11.73 19.53 -5.74
N ILE A 331 -10.57 19.30 -6.36
CA ILE A 331 -10.49 18.73 -7.71
C ILE A 331 -11.11 17.33 -7.75
N LEU A 332 -10.80 16.48 -6.78
CA LEU A 332 -11.40 15.14 -6.67
C LEU A 332 -12.91 15.22 -6.42
N GLY A 333 -13.36 16.12 -5.55
CA GLY A 333 -14.78 16.33 -5.28
C GLY A 333 -15.56 16.77 -6.53
N LEU A 334 -14.98 17.68 -7.32
CA LEU A 334 -15.54 18.13 -8.59
C LEU A 334 -15.58 16.99 -9.62
N MET A 335 -14.49 16.23 -9.76
CA MET A 335 -14.41 15.10 -10.69
C MET A 335 -15.44 14.01 -10.35
N LEU A 336 -15.55 13.64 -9.07
CA LEU A 336 -16.54 12.67 -8.58
C LEU A 336 -17.97 13.17 -8.79
N GLY A 337 -18.24 14.44 -8.44
CA GLY A 337 -19.54 15.07 -8.65
C GLY A 337 -19.96 15.09 -10.11
N GLY A 338 -19.03 15.46 -11.01
CA GLY A 338 -19.26 15.45 -12.46
C GLY A 338 -19.54 14.05 -13.01
N MET A 339 -18.74 13.06 -12.61
CA MET A 339 -18.93 11.67 -13.05
C MET A 339 -20.28 11.11 -12.58
N LEU A 340 -20.63 11.29 -11.30
CA LEU A 340 -21.93 10.88 -10.76
C LEU A 340 -23.08 11.60 -11.47
N ALA A 341 -22.92 12.88 -11.76
CA ALA A 341 -23.95 13.64 -12.45
C ALA A 341 -24.20 13.14 -13.88
N VAL A 342 -23.14 12.83 -14.63
CA VAL A 342 -23.26 12.23 -15.98
C VAL A 342 -23.98 10.88 -15.90
N ILE A 343 -23.59 10.02 -14.96
CA ILE A 343 -24.25 8.71 -14.76
C ILE A 343 -25.74 8.87 -14.45
N ILE A 344 -26.09 9.79 -13.55
CA ILE A 344 -27.50 10.05 -13.18
C ILE A 344 -28.30 10.56 -14.39
N VAL A 345 -27.72 11.44 -15.22
CA VAL A 345 -28.37 11.92 -16.44
C VAL A 345 -28.60 10.79 -17.43
N LEU A 346 -27.59 9.95 -17.68
CA LEU A 346 -27.70 8.83 -18.60
C LEU A 346 -28.75 7.81 -18.14
N ILE A 347 -28.73 7.41 -16.86
CA ILE A 347 -29.75 6.52 -16.30
C ILE A 347 -31.15 7.13 -16.46
N ARG A 348 -31.31 8.43 -16.16
CA ARG A 348 -32.60 9.12 -16.29
C ARG A 348 -33.06 9.18 -17.76
N HIS A 349 -32.14 9.38 -18.69
CA HIS A 349 -32.43 9.40 -20.12
C HIS A 349 -32.91 8.03 -20.62
N PHE A 350 -32.16 6.96 -20.34
CA PHE A 350 -32.52 5.60 -20.76
C PHE A 350 -33.78 5.07 -20.06
N ARG A 351 -34.02 5.42 -18.79
CA ARG A 351 -35.29 5.07 -18.10
C ARG A 351 -36.51 5.76 -18.70
N LYS A 352 -36.34 6.93 -19.33
CA LYS A 352 -37.44 7.63 -20.02
C LYS A 352 -37.70 7.03 -21.41
N LEU A 353 -36.68 6.43 -22.03
CA LEU A 353 -36.74 5.77 -23.34
C LEU A 353 -37.25 4.33 -23.28
N ALA A 354 -37.19 3.67 -22.12
CA ALA A 354 -37.81 2.37 -21.88
C ALA A 354 -39.22 2.56 -21.28
N PRO A 355 -40.29 2.76 -22.09
CA PRO A 355 -41.64 2.62 -21.58
C PRO A 355 -41.81 1.16 -21.11
N VAL A 356 -42.20 1.01 -19.84
CA VAL A 356 -42.62 -0.27 -19.26
C VAL A 356 -43.66 -0.88 -20.20
N LYS A 357 -43.33 -2.05 -20.73
CA LYS A 357 -44.24 -2.86 -21.55
C LYS A 357 -45.22 -3.62 -20.65
#